data_AF-A0A9X1HJV1-F1
#
_entry.id   AF-A0A9X1HJV1-F1
#
_cell.length_a   1.000
_cell.length_b   1.000
_cell.length_c   1.000
_cell.angle_alpha   90.00
_cell.angle_beta   90.00
_cell.angle_gamma   90.00
#
_symmetry.space_group_name_H-M   'P 1'
#
loop_
_entity.id
_entity.type
_entity.pdbx_description
1 polymer ?
#
loop_
_entity_poly.entity_id
_entity_poly.type
_entity_poly.pdbx_seq_one_letter_code
_entity_poly.pdbx_strand_id
1 'polypeptide(L)'
;MISPTRTLSILIALFILCTTGAFSQDLRIDVKKHVLDNGLTVLVWERPSAGRIGTRSFYKVDIAAERPGTVGLTHMLEHFLFKGSDIAGTADWEAERAVAEQVERLERMITDEENRNRGCFLQRDVFAEVEAGCRTPLIDSLRTALVEATTVQNRLAHTTWYDWAVQSAGGTNSTASTGRDWMKFDIDLPANKLELFMWTERSRVEHPVFRHFEPEKEVVVDQIRRYDNRPDGKFSRVMRSMTYDAHPYGWAHWFSDLTRATREDHWEIFHKYFIPQNTVLVGRRAAPRPAFALLNRNLSGRSG
;
A
#
# COMPACT_ATOMS: atom_id res chain seq x y z
N MET A 1 -45.29 -41.91 -39.35
CA MET A 1 -45.30 -42.43 -37.96
C MET A 1 -43.97 -43.09 -37.68
N ILE A 2 -43.13 -42.49 -36.84
CA ILE A 2 -41.84 -43.08 -36.42
C ILE A 2 -42.17 -44.23 -35.46
N SER A 3 -41.64 -45.43 -35.70
CA SER A 3 -41.94 -46.59 -34.86
C SER A 3 -41.46 -46.35 -33.42
N PRO A 4 -42.18 -46.80 -32.39
CA PRO A 4 -41.82 -46.60 -30.98
C PRO A 4 -40.40 -47.11 -30.65
N THR A 5 -39.92 -48.10 -31.40
CA THR A 5 -38.55 -48.63 -31.32
C THR A 5 -37.48 -47.65 -31.81
N ARG A 6 -37.76 -46.87 -32.87
CA ARG A 6 -36.81 -45.86 -33.38
C ARG A 6 -36.73 -44.64 -32.47
N THR A 7 -37.85 -44.22 -31.87
CA THR A 7 -37.88 -43.12 -30.91
C THR A 7 -37.12 -43.46 -29.62
N LEU A 8 -37.23 -44.70 -29.14
CA LEU A 8 -36.50 -45.17 -27.96
C LEU A 8 -34.99 -45.24 -28.21
N SER A 9 -34.55 -45.75 -29.37
CA SER A 9 -33.13 -45.78 -29.73
C SER A 9 -32.52 -44.38 -29.90
N ILE A 10 -33.28 -43.42 -30.43
CA ILE A 10 -32.83 -42.02 -30.54
C ILE A 10 -32.72 -41.37 -29.16
N LEU A 11 -33.68 -41.62 -28.26
CA LEU A 11 -33.64 -41.09 -26.90
C LEU A 11 -32.48 -41.70 -26.08
N ILE A 12 -32.21 -43.00 -26.22
CA ILE A 12 -31.05 -43.66 -25.60
C ILE A 12 -29.74 -43.10 -26.16
N ALA A 13 -29.65 -42.90 -27.48
CA ALA A 13 -28.49 -42.28 -28.10
C ALA A 13 -28.26 -40.84 -27.64
N LEU A 14 -29.32 -40.03 -27.50
CA LEU A 14 -29.23 -38.67 -26.94
C LEU A 14 -28.83 -38.68 -25.46
N PHE A 15 -29.32 -39.64 -24.68
CA PHE A 15 -28.99 -39.77 -23.26
C PHE A 15 -27.52 -40.20 -23.05
N ILE A 16 -27.00 -41.06 -23.93
CA ILE A 16 -25.57 -41.44 -23.96
C ILE A 16 -24.71 -40.25 -24.42
N LEU A 17 -25.18 -39.43 -25.37
CA LEU A 17 -24.49 -38.21 -25.79
C LEU A 17 -24.45 -37.13 -24.70
N CYS A 18 -25.46 -37.06 -23.82
CA CYS A 18 -25.49 -36.13 -22.69
C CYS A 18 -24.74 -36.62 -21.45
N THR A 19 -24.31 -37.89 -21.41
CA THR A 19 -23.57 -38.48 -20.28
C THR A 19 -22.07 -38.61 -20.55
N THR A 20 -21.56 -38.07 -21.66
CA THR A 20 -20.14 -37.74 -21.76
C THR A 20 -19.85 -36.70 -20.69
N GLY A 21 -19.38 -37.17 -19.52
CA GLY A 21 -19.03 -36.32 -18.40
C GLY A 21 -18.22 -35.15 -18.92
N ALA A 22 -18.69 -33.93 -18.62
CA ALA A 22 -17.86 -32.76 -18.76
C ALA A 22 -16.63 -33.02 -17.87
N PHE A 23 -15.55 -33.51 -18.48
CA PHE A 23 -14.27 -33.60 -17.81
C PHE A 23 -13.96 -32.17 -17.37
N SER A 24 -13.99 -31.94 -16.06
CA SER A 24 -13.44 -30.73 -15.47
C SER A 24 -12.03 -30.61 -16.05
N GLN A 25 -11.77 -29.55 -16.83
CA GLN A 25 -10.42 -29.30 -17.28
C GLN A 25 -9.60 -29.01 -16.03
N ASP A 26 -8.67 -29.91 -15.69
CA ASP A 26 -7.69 -29.63 -14.64
C ASP A 26 -6.99 -28.32 -14.98
N LEU A 27 -7.30 -27.26 -14.23
CA LEU A 27 -6.65 -25.98 -14.37
C LEU A 27 -5.21 -26.12 -13.88
N ARG A 28 -4.31 -26.55 -14.77
CA ARG A 28 -2.87 -26.62 -14.49
C ARG A 28 -2.29 -25.21 -14.55
N ILE A 29 -2.14 -24.60 -13.38
CA ILE A 29 -1.45 -23.30 -13.23
C ILE A 29 0.05 -23.59 -13.08
N ASP A 30 0.81 -23.37 -14.15
CA ASP A 30 2.29 -23.40 -14.11
C ASP A 30 2.83 -22.06 -13.60
N VAL A 31 3.01 -21.95 -12.28
CA VAL A 31 3.62 -20.78 -11.64
C VAL A 31 5.13 -20.98 -11.53
N LYS A 32 5.89 -20.10 -12.18
CA LYS A 32 7.35 -20.07 -12.11
C LYS A 32 7.80 -19.13 -10.99
N LYS A 33 8.46 -19.67 -9.97
CA LYS A 33 9.13 -18.88 -8.93
C LYS A 33 10.55 -18.53 -9.35
N HIS A 34 10.93 -17.29 -9.15
CA HIS A 34 12.29 -16.80 -9.31
C HIS A 34 12.64 -15.88 -8.14
N VAL A 35 13.90 -15.90 -7.72
CA VAL A 35 14.43 -15.00 -6.69
C VAL A 35 15.49 -14.15 -7.37
N LEU A 36 15.33 -12.83 -7.31
CA LEU A 36 16.28 -11.87 -7.88
C LEU A 36 17.53 -11.77 -7.03
N ASP A 37 18.56 -11.10 -7.54
CA ASP A 37 19.86 -10.98 -6.87
C ASP A 37 19.77 -10.26 -5.52
N ASN A 38 18.82 -9.35 -5.35
CA ASN A 38 18.55 -8.65 -4.08
C ASN A 38 17.66 -9.44 -3.12
N GLY A 39 17.22 -10.65 -3.47
CA GLY A 39 16.36 -11.50 -2.66
C GLY A 39 14.85 -11.30 -2.89
N LEU A 40 14.45 -10.41 -3.81
CA LEU A 40 13.04 -10.25 -4.18
C LEU A 40 12.49 -11.53 -4.81
N THR A 41 11.38 -12.04 -4.27
CA THR A 41 10.70 -13.20 -4.87
C THR A 41 9.70 -12.74 -5.92
N VAL A 42 9.79 -13.31 -7.12
CA VAL A 42 8.84 -13.08 -8.21
C VAL A 42 8.17 -14.41 -8.61
N LEU A 43 6.84 -14.42 -8.58
CA LEU A 43 6.00 -15.52 -9.05
C LEU A 43 5.36 -15.11 -10.38
N VAL A 44 5.64 -15.86 -11.45
CA VAL A 44 5.12 -15.57 -12.79
C VAL A 44 4.24 -16.70 -13.28
N TRP A 45 3.01 -16.38 -13.66
CA TRP A 45 2.12 -17.27 -14.39
C TRP A 45 2.01 -16.82 -15.85
N GLU A 46 2.61 -17.60 -16.75
CA GLU A 46 2.62 -17.28 -18.18
C GLU A 46 1.32 -17.72 -18.86
N ARG A 47 0.67 -16.79 -19.56
CA ARG A 47 -0.56 -16.95 -20.33
C ARG A 47 -0.42 -16.24 -21.69
N PRO A 48 0.14 -16.91 -22.72
CA PRO A 48 0.41 -16.30 -24.02
C PRO A 48 -0.81 -15.64 -24.69
N SER A 49 -2.02 -16.15 -24.44
CA SER A 49 -3.26 -15.59 -24.98
C SER A 49 -3.79 -14.35 -24.25
N ALA A 50 -3.15 -13.90 -23.18
CA ALA A 50 -3.59 -12.74 -22.41
C ALA A 50 -3.07 -11.42 -23.01
N GLY A 51 -3.96 -10.56 -23.50
CA GLY A 51 -3.59 -9.20 -23.96
C GLY A 51 -3.19 -8.23 -22.84
N ARG A 52 -3.25 -8.66 -21.58
CA ARG A 52 -2.96 -7.86 -20.39
C ARG A 52 -2.00 -8.59 -19.46
N ILE A 53 -1.20 -7.81 -18.75
CA ILE A 53 -0.49 -8.24 -17.55
C ILE A 53 -1.29 -7.83 -16.33
N GLY A 54 -1.28 -8.68 -15.31
CA GLY A 54 -1.84 -8.33 -14.02
C GLY A 54 -0.81 -8.61 -12.94
N THR A 55 -0.44 -7.58 -12.20
CA THR A 55 0.64 -7.60 -11.22
C THR A 55 0.12 -7.28 -9.83
N ARG A 56 0.60 -8.01 -8.84
CA ARG A 56 0.31 -7.81 -7.42
C ARG A 56 1.61 -7.79 -6.66
N SER A 57 1.83 -6.73 -5.90
CA SER A 57 3.02 -6.57 -5.06
C SER A 57 2.59 -6.78 -3.62
N PHE A 58 3.04 -7.87 -3.00
CA PHE A 58 2.75 -8.19 -1.62
C PHE A 58 3.97 -7.87 -0.74
N TYR A 59 3.73 -7.08 0.29
CA TYR A 59 4.68 -6.74 1.34
C TYR A 59 4.21 -7.38 2.62
N LYS A 60 5.07 -8.11 3.32
CA LYS A 60 4.74 -8.66 4.64
C LYS A 60 4.93 -7.56 5.70
N VAL A 61 4.02 -6.61 5.68
CA VAL A 61 3.86 -5.51 6.63
C VAL A 61 2.40 -5.46 7.03
N ASP A 62 2.13 -5.24 8.30
CA ASP A 62 0.77 -5.41 8.81
C ASP A 62 0.51 -4.74 10.15
N ILE A 63 -0.73 -4.87 10.65
CA ILE A 63 -1.13 -4.41 11.98
C ILE A 63 -0.33 -5.09 13.12
N ALA A 64 0.25 -6.26 12.91
CA ALA A 64 1.16 -6.91 13.86
C ALA A 64 2.56 -6.26 13.92
N ALA A 65 2.92 -5.43 12.94
CA ALA A 65 4.07 -4.55 13.00
C ALA A 65 3.85 -3.31 13.87
N GLU A 66 2.59 -2.93 14.11
CA GLU A 66 2.25 -1.72 14.85
C GLU A 66 2.52 -1.89 16.35
N ARG A 67 2.39 -0.81 17.11
CA ARG A 67 2.48 -0.78 18.57
C ARG A 67 1.52 0.30 19.08
N PRO A 68 1.14 0.30 20.38
CA PRO A 68 0.45 1.46 20.94
C PRO A 68 1.22 2.75 20.65
N GLY A 69 0.56 3.74 20.05
CA GLY A 69 1.18 4.99 19.58
C GLY A 69 1.48 5.00 18.07
N THR A 70 1.48 3.85 17.40
CA THR A 70 1.65 3.73 15.94
C THR A 70 0.50 2.95 15.27
N VAL A 71 -0.65 2.84 15.93
CA VAL A 71 -1.78 2.07 15.39
C VAL A 71 -2.41 2.81 14.20
N GLY A 72 -2.54 2.11 13.08
CA GLY A 72 -3.04 2.63 11.81
C GLY A 72 -2.00 3.24 10.88
N LEU A 73 -0.73 3.30 11.30
CA LEU A 73 0.33 3.90 10.48
C LEU A 73 0.69 3.02 9.27
N THR A 74 0.46 1.71 9.34
CA THR A 74 0.67 0.85 8.17
C THR A 74 -0.32 1.14 7.06
N HIS A 75 -1.61 1.32 7.40
CA HIS A 75 -2.61 1.77 6.44
C HIS A 75 -2.29 3.16 5.89
N MET A 76 -1.80 4.08 6.73
CA MET A 76 -1.43 5.41 6.27
C MET A 76 -0.17 5.40 5.37
N LEU A 77 0.80 4.52 5.64
CA LEU A 77 1.95 4.30 4.76
C LEU A 77 1.52 3.88 3.35
N GLU A 78 0.49 3.05 3.22
CA GLU A 78 -0.09 2.66 1.92
C GLU A 78 -0.41 3.88 1.04
N HIS A 79 -0.98 4.93 1.65
CA HIS A 79 -1.33 6.16 0.95
C HIS A 79 -0.09 6.93 0.50
N PHE A 80 0.93 7.02 1.36
CA PHE A 80 2.16 7.75 1.06
C PHE A 80 2.96 7.11 -0.07
N LEU A 81 2.87 5.79 -0.21
CA LEU A 81 3.50 5.03 -1.27
C LEU A 81 2.93 5.32 -2.67
N PHE A 82 1.83 6.06 -2.77
CA PHE A 82 1.35 6.63 -4.04
C PHE A 82 1.76 8.08 -4.29
N LYS A 83 2.30 8.79 -3.29
CA LYS A 83 2.63 10.22 -3.41
C LYS A 83 3.91 10.49 -4.21
N GLY A 84 4.62 9.43 -4.60
CA GLY A 84 5.75 9.47 -5.52
C GLY A 84 7.10 9.33 -4.83
N SER A 85 8.14 9.71 -5.55
CA SER A 85 9.56 9.52 -5.24
C SER A 85 10.42 10.66 -5.76
N ASP A 86 11.73 10.49 -5.71
CA ASP A 86 12.72 11.31 -6.41
C ASP A 86 12.59 11.23 -7.96
N ILE A 87 12.09 10.13 -8.51
CA ILE A 87 11.93 9.93 -9.95
C ILE A 87 10.50 10.20 -10.47
N ALA A 88 9.52 10.41 -9.59
CA ALA A 88 8.12 10.62 -9.99
C ALA A 88 7.30 11.38 -8.94
N GLY A 89 6.22 12.05 -9.36
CA GLY A 89 5.29 12.71 -8.45
C GLY A 89 5.71 14.12 -8.01
N THR A 90 6.59 14.76 -8.77
CA THR A 90 7.01 16.16 -8.57
C THR A 90 7.26 16.86 -9.90
N ALA A 91 7.06 18.18 -9.92
CA ALA A 91 7.35 19.03 -11.06
C ALA A 91 8.87 19.23 -11.26
N ASP A 92 9.60 19.30 -10.15
CA ASP A 92 11.04 19.55 -10.11
C ASP A 92 11.63 18.95 -8.83
N TRP A 93 12.32 17.82 -8.97
CA TRP A 93 12.96 17.14 -7.85
C TRP A 93 14.14 17.93 -7.28
N GLU A 94 14.92 18.61 -8.13
CA GLU A 94 16.10 19.35 -7.66
C GLU A 94 15.67 20.49 -6.74
N ALA A 95 14.59 21.19 -7.10
CA ALA A 95 13.99 22.20 -6.25
C ALA A 95 13.29 21.61 -5.01
N GLU A 96 12.54 20.51 -5.16
CA GLU A 96 11.79 19.92 -4.05
C GLU A 96 12.71 19.32 -2.98
N ARG A 97 13.83 18.70 -3.37
CA ARG A 97 14.71 17.98 -2.46
C ARG A 97 15.10 18.81 -1.23
N ALA A 98 15.53 20.07 -1.44
CA ALA A 98 15.92 20.95 -0.36
C ALA A 98 14.77 21.22 0.63
N VAL A 99 13.55 21.37 0.10
CA VAL A 99 12.33 21.60 0.88
C VAL A 99 11.89 20.33 1.61
N ALA A 100 11.97 19.16 0.97
CA ALA A 100 11.67 17.88 1.59
C ALA A 100 12.60 17.60 2.78
N GLU A 101 13.91 17.82 2.60
CA GLU A 101 14.88 17.71 3.69
C GLU A 101 14.62 18.74 4.81
N GLN A 102 14.16 19.95 4.47
CA GLN A 102 13.78 20.96 5.46
C GLN A 102 12.55 20.55 6.27
N VAL A 103 11.51 20.00 5.61
CA VAL A 103 10.30 19.49 6.26
C VAL A 103 10.66 18.43 7.29
N GLU A 104 11.45 17.42 6.90
CA GLU A 104 11.86 16.36 7.83
C GLU A 104 12.72 16.88 8.99
N ARG A 105 13.63 17.83 8.72
CA ARG A 105 14.43 18.47 9.79
C ARG A 105 13.53 19.20 10.79
N LEU A 106 12.55 19.96 10.32
CA LEU A 106 11.63 20.72 11.18
C LEU A 106 10.76 19.78 12.01
N GLU A 107 10.26 18.69 11.45
CA GLU A 107 9.51 17.68 12.19
C GLU A 107 10.35 17.05 13.31
N ARG A 108 11.59 16.66 13.02
CA ARG A 108 12.51 16.13 14.05
C ARG A 108 12.77 17.14 15.16
N MET A 109 12.99 18.41 14.82
CA MET A 109 13.17 19.47 15.82
C MET A 109 11.94 19.67 16.71
N ILE A 110 10.73 19.57 16.14
CA ILE A 110 9.48 19.64 16.91
C ILE A 110 9.40 18.44 17.86
N THR A 111 9.62 17.22 17.35
CA THR A 111 9.60 15.99 18.16
C THR A 111 10.62 16.05 19.31
N ASP A 112 11.84 16.49 19.05
CA ASP A 112 12.89 16.66 20.06
C ASP A 112 12.49 17.65 21.15
N GLU A 113 11.91 18.79 20.75
CA GLU A 113 11.49 19.82 21.70
C GLU A 113 10.27 19.38 22.52
N GLU A 114 9.29 18.72 21.90
CA GLU A 114 8.18 18.10 22.61
C GLU A 114 8.68 17.05 23.61
N ASN A 115 9.68 16.24 23.23
CA ASN A 115 10.30 15.24 24.09
C ASN A 115 11.00 15.85 25.31
N ARG A 116 11.78 16.93 25.10
CA ARG A 116 12.41 17.70 26.19
C ARG A 116 11.38 18.31 27.12
N ASN A 117 10.27 18.80 26.56
CA ASN A 117 9.24 19.45 27.35
C ASN A 117 8.26 18.48 28.02
N ARG A 118 8.33 17.14 27.80
CA ARG A 118 7.38 16.14 28.35
C ARG A 118 7.15 16.25 29.86
N GLY A 119 8.12 16.75 30.63
CA GLY A 119 7.98 16.98 32.08
C GLY A 119 6.85 17.93 32.46
N CYS A 120 6.40 18.80 31.54
CA CYS A 120 5.20 19.63 31.68
C CYS A 120 3.95 18.84 32.13
N PHE A 121 3.78 17.59 31.68
CA PHE A 121 2.59 16.78 31.97
C PHE A 121 2.55 16.37 33.43
N LEU A 122 3.72 16.25 34.07
CA LEU A 122 3.87 15.94 35.49
C LEU A 122 3.59 17.16 36.38
N GLN A 123 3.63 18.36 35.82
CA GLN A 123 3.38 19.62 36.53
C GLN A 123 1.93 20.11 36.40
N ARG A 124 1.06 19.35 35.72
CA ARG A 124 -0.36 19.71 35.57
C ARG A 124 -1.10 19.39 36.86
N ASP A 125 -1.76 20.40 37.41
CA ASP A 125 -2.78 20.21 38.43
C ASP A 125 -4.00 19.51 37.79
N VAL A 126 -4.78 18.74 38.57
CA VAL A 126 -5.88 17.87 38.07
C VAL A 126 -6.93 18.67 37.26
N PHE A 127 -6.99 19.99 37.48
CA PHE A 127 -7.91 20.92 36.85
C PHE A 127 -7.25 21.89 35.85
N ALA A 128 -5.93 21.79 35.60
CA ALA A 128 -5.25 22.61 34.61
C ALA A 128 -5.64 22.13 33.20
N GLU A 129 -6.52 22.92 32.57
CA GLU A 129 -7.15 22.72 31.26
C GLU A 129 -6.38 21.77 30.35
N VAL A 130 -7.02 20.64 30.02
CA VAL A 130 -6.52 19.57 29.14
C VAL A 130 -6.04 20.11 27.77
N GLU A 131 -6.53 21.28 27.36
CA GLU A 131 -6.42 21.84 26.01
C GLU A 131 -5.11 22.58 25.71
N ALA A 132 -4.41 23.14 26.70
CA ALA A 132 -3.08 23.69 26.49
C ALA A 132 -2.04 22.56 26.60
N GLY A 133 -1.79 21.87 25.48
CA GLY A 133 -0.64 20.96 25.38
C GLY A 133 0.67 21.65 25.78
N CYS A 134 1.74 20.88 25.94
CA CYS A 134 3.05 21.38 26.35
C CYS A 134 3.79 22.15 25.25
N ARG A 135 3.14 23.20 24.73
CA ARG A 135 3.65 24.05 23.67
C ARG A 135 4.61 25.07 24.27
N THR A 136 5.70 25.31 23.56
CA THR A 136 6.64 26.39 23.83
C THR A 136 6.61 27.37 22.66
N PRO A 137 7.02 28.65 22.84
CA PRO A 137 7.16 29.58 21.73
C PRO A 137 8.07 29.04 20.61
N LEU A 138 9.05 28.21 20.96
CA LEU A 138 9.91 27.51 19.99
C LEU A 138 9.11 26.49 19.17
N ILE A 139 8.30 25.63 19.81
CA ILE A 139 7.42 24.68 19.09
C ILE A 139 6.48 25.42 18.14
N ASP A 140 5.89 26.54 18.55
CA ASP A 140 4.99 27.31 17.70
C ASP A 140 5.71 27.96 16.51
N SER A 141 6.93 28.47 16.71
CA SER A 141 7.78 28.95 15.63
C SER A 141 8.16 27.84 14.64
N LEU A 142 8.57 26.67 15.14
CA LEU A 142 8.92 25.51 14.31
C LEU A 142 7.73 24.99 13.51
N ARG A 143 6.54 24.92 14.13
CA ARG A 143 5.30 24.52 13.44
C ARG A 143 4.91 25.51 12.34
N THR A 144 5.11 26.81 12.57
CA THR A 144 4.87 27.83 11.55
C THR A 144 5.82 27.63 10.36
N ALA A 145 7.12 27.45 10.61
CA ALA A 145 8.10 27.14 9.57
C ALA A 145 7.79 25.82 8.84
N LEU A 146 7.28 24.81 9.54
CA LEU A 146 6.86 23.54 8.95
C LEU A 146 5.68 23.73 8.00
N VAL A 147 4.68 24.52 8.38
CA VAL A 147 3.52 24.83 7.52
C VAL A 147 3.97 25.57 6.26
N GLU A 148 4.90 26.51 6.38
CA GLU A 148 5.46 27.23 5.23
C GLU A 148 6.22 26.27 4.29
N ALA A 149 7.13 25.45 4.83
CA ALA A 149 7.92 24.49 4.05
C ALA A 149 7.03 23.44 3.37
N THR A 150 6.03 22.89 4.08
CA THR A 150 5.08 21.93 3.51
C THR A 150 4.17 22.56 2.45
N THR A 151 3.81 23.84 2.59
CA THR A 151 3.07 24.58 1.55
C THR A 151 3.90 24.69 0.26
N VAL A 152 5.20 24.94 0.37
CA VAL A 152 6.10 24.95 -0.80
C VAL A 152 6.20 23.54 -1.40
N GLN A 153 6.43 22.51 -0.59
CA GLN A 153 6.51 21.12 -1.06
C GLN A 153 5.22 20.71 -1.80
N ASN A 154 4.05 21.02 -1.24
CA ASN A 154 2.76 20.64 -1.83
C ASN A 154 2.50 21.33 -3.17
N ARG A 155 3.08 22.51 -3.44
CA ARG A 155 2.98 23.18 -4.75
C ARG A 155 3.81 22.50 -5.84
N LEU A 156 4.92 21.86 -5.46
CA LEU A 156 5.79 21.12 -6.38
C LEU A 156 5.29 19.68 -6.61
N ALA A 157 4.50 19.17 -5.67
CA ALA A 157 3.99 17.81 -5.67
C ALA A 157 2.90 17.56 -6.72
N HIS A 158 3.03 16.45 -7.45
CA HIS A 158 2.00 15.93 -8.35
C HIS A 158 1.44 14.62 -7.79
N THR A 159 0.54 14.70 -6.80
CA THR A 159 0.05 13.52 -6.06
C THR A 159 -0.79 12.54 -6.87
N THR A 160 -1.36 12.97 -8.00
CA THR A 160 -2.13 12.13 -8.92
C THR A 160 -1.29 11.50 -10.03
N TRP A 161 0.05 11.64 -9.98
CA TRP A 161 0.96 11.13 -11.02
C TRP A 161 0.78 9.63 -11.27
N TYR A 162 0.54 8.84 -10.21
CA TYR A 162 0.45 7.39 -10.31
C TYR A 162 -0.79 7.00 -11.12
N ASP A 163 -1.95 7.53 -10.73
CA ASP A 163 -3.21 7.29 -11.43
C ASP A 163 -3.13 7.77 -12.88
N TRP A 164 -2.55 8.94 -13.11
CA TRP A 164 -2.34 9.46 -14.47
C TRP A 164 -1.43 8.54 -15.30
N ALA A 165 -0.29 8.09 -14.76
CA ALA A 165 0.66 7.22 -15.46
C ALA A 165 0.03 5.86 -15.80
N VAL A 166 -0.74 5.29 -14.88
CA VAL A 166 -1.41 4.00 -15.10
C VAL A 166 -2.57 4.14 -16.07
N GLN A 167 -3.47 5.11 -15.87
CA GLN A 167 -4.68 5.26 -16.69
C GLN A 167 -4.36 5.72 -18.12
N SER A 168 -3.42 6.66 -18.30
CA SER A 168 -2.98 7.11 -19.62
C SER A 168 -2.34 5.98 -20.46
N ALA A 169 -1.79 4.98 -19.80
CA ALA A 169 -1.25 3.77 -20.43
C ALA A 169 -2.29 2.67 -20.69
N GLY A 170 -3.59 2.91 -20.42
CA GLY A 170 -4.65 1.90 -20.54
C GLY A 170 -4.69 0.90 -19.37
N GLY A 171 -4.08 1.27 -18.25
CA GLY A 171 -4.09 0.53 -17.01
C GLY A 171 -5.39 0.67 -16.24
N THR A 172 -5.69 -0.34 -15.43
CA THR A 172 -6.90 -0.45 -14.61
C THR A 172 -6.56 -1.09 -13.28
N ASN A 173 -7.50 -1.08 -12.34
CA ASN A 173 -7.36 -1.78 -11.06
C ASN A 173 -6.07 -1.37 -10.30
N SER A 174 -5.76 -0.06 -10.36
CA SER A 174 -4.72 0.59 -9.58
C SER A 174 -5.27 0.80 -8.17
N THR A 175 -5.00 -0.14 -7.28
CA THR A 175 -5.51 -0.10 -5.91
C THR A 175 -4.44 -0.57 -4.94
N ALA A 176 -4.63 -0.22 -3.67
CA ALA A 176 -3.91 -0.84 -2.59
C ALA A 176 -4.87 -1.28 -1.49
N SER A 177 -4.38 -2.19 -0.66
CA SER A 177 -5.09 -2.68 0.49
C SER A 177 -4.12 -3.18 1.54
N THR A 178 -4.43 -2.88 2.80
CA THR A 178 -3.68 -3.34 3.95
C THR A 178 -4.53 -4.34 4.72
N GLY A 179 -4.03 -5.57 4.76
CA GLY A 179 -4.59 -6.66 5.54
C GLY A 179 -3.97 -6.74 6.95
N ARG A 180 -4.15 -7.89 7.58
CA ARG A 180 -3.61 -8.18 8.92
C ARG A 180 -2.22 -8.78 8.92
N ASP A 181 -1.75 -9.23 7.77
CA ASP A 181 -0.45 -9.91 7.57
C ASP A 181 0.29 -9.43 6.32
N TRP A 182 -0.28 -8.47 5.61
CA TRP A 182 0.20 -8.03 4.31
C TRP A 182 -0.31 -6.64 3.96
N MET A 183 0.48 -5.93 3.15
CA MET A 183 0.03 -4.82 2.32
C MET A 183 0.18 -5.24 0.86
N LYS A 184 -0.81 -4.91 0.04
CA LYS A 184 -0.87 -5.34 -1.35
C LYS A 184 -1.21 -4.18 -2.26
N PHE A 185 -0.46 -4.08 -3.35
CA PHE A 185 -0.74 -3.17 -4.46
C PHE A 185 -1.16 -3.99 -5.68
N ASP A 186 -2.32 -3.68 -6.25
CA ASP A 186 -2.80 -4.27 -7.50
C ASP A 186 -2.63 -3.27 -8.65
N ILE A 187 -2.25 -3.78 -9.81
CA ILE A 187 -2.26 -3.01 -11.06
C ILE A 187 -2.41 -3.96 -12.25
N ASP A 188 -3.32 -3.63 -13.17
CA ASP A 188 -3.50 -4.35 -14.43
C ASP A 188 -3.14 -3.43 -15.60
N LEU A 189 -2.27 -3.88 -16.50
CA LEU A 189 -1.75 -3.10 -17.62
C LEU A 189 -1.83 -3.88 -18.94
N PRO A 190 -1.80 -3.21 -20.11
CA PRO A 190 -1.58 -3.87 -21.39
C PRO A 190 -0.26 -4.67 -21.40
N ALA A 191 -0.21 -5.78 -22.14
CA ALA A 191 0.93 -6.71 -22.09
C ALA A 191 2.30 -6.09 -22.46
N ASN A 192 2.28 -5.01 -23.26
CA ASN A 192 3.47 -4.25 -23.66
C ASN A 192 3.89 -3.15 -22.65
N LYS A 193 3.27 -3.06 -21.48
CA LYS A 193 3.54 -2.03 -20.45
C LYS A 193 4.20 -2.61 -19.19
N LEU A 194 4.92 -3.73 -19.31
CA LEU A 194 5.62 -4.33 -18.17
C LEU A 194 6.69 -3.40 -17.58
N GLU A 195 7.40 -2.64 -18.41
CA GLU A 195 8.40 -1.67 -17.94
C GLU A 195 7.77 -0.53 -17.14
N LEU A 196 6.53 -0.12 -17.49
CA LEU A 196 5.79 0.87 -16.72
C LEU A 196 5.49 0.34 -15.31
N PHE A 197 5.06 -0.92 -15.17
CA PHE A 197 4.90 -1.55 -13.86
C PHE A 197 6.20 -1.51 -13.05
N MET A 198 7.31 -1.92 -13.66
CA MET A 198 8.62 -1.93 -12.99
C MET A 198 9.02 -0.52 -12.54
N TRP A 199 8.83 0.49 -13.38
CA TRP A 199 9.10 1.88 -13.04
C TRP A 199 8.21 2.39 -11.90
N THR A 200 6.92 2.08 -11.90
CA THR A 200 6.01 2.44 -10.81
C THR A 200 6.35 1.74 -9.50
N GLU A 201 6.73 0.46 -9.54
CA GLU A 201 7.14 -0.29 -8.34
C GLU A 201 8.45 0.25 -7.78
N ARG A 202 9.41 0.54 -8.66
CA ARG A 202 10.70 1.13 -8.31
C ARG A 202 10.53 2.49 -7.64
N SER A 203 9.69 3.35 -8.23
CA SER A 203 9.31 4.63 -7.63
C SER A 203 8.75 4.44 -6.21
N ARG A 204 7.90 3.43 -6.00
CA ARG A 204 7.30 3.16 -4.69
C ARG A 204 8.33 2.75 -3.63
N VAL A 205 9.30 1.92 -3.99
CA VAL A 205 10.14 1.22 -3.01
C VAL A 205 11.59 1.65 -2.97
N GLU A 206 12.14 2.40 -3.93
CA GLU A 206 13.54 2.82 -3.82
C GLU A 206 13.67 4.07 -2.96
N HIS A 207 13.13 5.20 -3.41
CA HIS A 207 13.24 6.48 -2.70
C HIS A 207 11.90 7.22 -2.67
N PRO A 208 10.89 6.72 -1.92
CA PRO A 208 9.61 7.40 -1.84
C PRO A 208 9.74 8.75 -1.14
N VAL A 209 8.82 9.68 -1.44
CA VAL A 209 8.74 10.99 -0.79
C VAL A 209 7.33 11.15 -0.22
N PHE A 210 7.23 11.31 1.10
CA PHE A 210 5.95 11.45 1.80
C PHE A 210 5.39 12.87 1.68
N ARG A 211 4.83 13.17 0.50
CA ARG A 211 4.19 14.46 0.18
C ARG A 211 2.77 14.51 0.75
N HIS A 212 2.22 15.71 0.94
CA HIS A 212 0.84 15.91 1.41
C HIS A 212 0.51 15.16 2.71
N PHE A 213 1.47 15.09 3.63
CA PHE A 213 1.34 14.27 4.85
C PHE A 213 0.15 14.64 5.73
N GLU A 214 -0.05 15.93 6.04
CA GLU A 214 -1.19 16.39 6.85
C GLU A 214 -2.55 16.21 6.15
N PRO A 215 -2.74 16.61 4.88
CA PRO A 215 -3.97 16.29 4.15
C PRO A 215 -4.30 14.80 4.12
N GLU A 216 -3.29 13.93 4.00
CA GLU A 216 -3.53 12.49 3.91
C GLU A 216 -3.99 11.88 5.24
N LYS A 217 -3.52 12.40 6.37
CA LYS A 217 -4.04 12.01 7.69
C LYS A 217 -5.55 12.22 7.75
N GLU A 218 -6.04 13.35 7.28
CA GLU A 218 -7.48 13.65 7.25
C GLU A 218 -8.25 12.68 6.36
N VAL A 219 -7.69 12.32 5.20
CA VAL A 219 -8.27 11.33 4.28
C VAL A 219 -8.41 9.96 4.97
N VAL A 220 -7.37 9.49 5.65
CA VAL A 220 -7.39 8.20 6.37
C VAL A 220 -8.39 8.23 7.52
N VAL A 221 -8.44 9.33 8.28
CA VAL A 221 -9.42 9.52 9.36
C VAL A 221 -10.85 9.47 8.81
N ASP A 222 -11.12 10.12 7.67
CA ASP A 222 -12.45 10.08 7.04
C ASP A 222 -12.80 8.67 6.54
N GLN A 223 -11.85 7.94 5.96
CA GLN A 223 -12.07 6.55 5.54
C GLN A 223 -12.46 5.64 6.72
N ILE A 224 -11.79 5.78 7.87
CA ILE A 224 -12.13 5.01 9.08
C ILE A 224 -13.53 5.38 9.57
N ARG A 225 -13.89 6.67 9.58
CA ARG A 225 -15.25 7.12 9.93
C ARG A 225 -16.30 6.54 8.99
N ARG A 226 -16.02 6.52 7.68
CA ARG A 226 -16.91 5.89 6.68
C ARG A 226 -17.06 4.39 6.91
N TYR A 227 -16.00 3.70 7.32
CA TYR A 227 -16.06 2.28 7.67
C TYR A 227 -16.94 2.05 8.91
N ASP A 228 -16.75 2.85 9.96
CA ASP A 228 -17.55 2.76 11.20
C ASP A 228 -19.04 3.09 10.99
N ASN A 229 -19.36 3.89 9.98
CA ASN A 229 -20.74 4.22 9.61
C ASN A 229 -21.49 3.07 8.89
N ARG A 230 -20.81 1.96 8.56
CA ARG A 230 -21.47 0.76 8.02
C ARG A 230 -22.09 -0.06 9.16
N PRO A 231 -23.21 -0.77 8.92
CA PRO A 231 -23.89 -1.56 9.96
C PRO A 231 -22.99 -2.57 10.67
N ASP A 232 -22.02 -3.14 9.96
CA ASP A 232 -21.09 -4.15 10.43
C ASP A 232 -19.73 -3.60 10.86
N GLY A 233 -19.38 -2.36 10.49
CA GLY A 233 -18.02 -1.82 10.65
C GLY A 233 -17.62 -1.63 12.11
N LYS A 234 -18.42 -0.85 12.86
CA LYS A 234 -18.17 -0.62 14.30
C LYS A 234 -18.27 -1.91 15.10
N PHE A 235 -19.24 -2.78 14.79
CA PHE A 235 -19.37 -4.10 15.42
C PHE A 235 -18.11 -4.94 15.21
N SER A 236 -17.65 -5.09 13.97
CA SER A 236 -16.47 -5.89 13.62
C SER A 236 -15.20 -5.37 14.29
N ARG A 237 -15.06 -4.05 14.38
CA ARG A 237 -13.91 -3.39 15.02
C ARG A 237 -13.87 -3.65 16.52
N VAL A 238 -14.99 -3.47 17.22
CA VAL A 238 -15.11 -3.71 18.67
C VAL A 238 -15.02 -5.19 19.01
N MET A 239 -15.68 -6.06 18.24
CA MET A 239 -15.60 -7.51 18.44
C MET A 239 -14.16 -8.01 18.31
N ARG A 240 -13.41 -7.48 17.34
CA ARG A 240 -12.00 -7.81 17.15
C ARG A 240 -11.13 -7.35 18.32
N SER A 241 -11.31 -6.12 18.81
CA SER A 241 -10.55 -5.63 19.98
C SER A 241 -10.82 -6.45 21.24
N MET A 242 -12.04 -6.96 21.42
CA MET A 242 -12.37 -7.86 22.53
C MET A 242 -11.83 -9.28 22.35
N THR A 243 -11.75 -9.77 21.10
CA THR A 243 -11.29 -11.13 20.82
C THR A 243 -9.77 -11.25 20.97
N TYR A 244 -9.02 -10.23 20.55
CA TYR A 244 -7.56 -10.23 20.52
C TYR A 244 -6.98 -9.26 21.56
N ASP A 245 -7.30 -9.49 22.83
CA ASP A 245 -6.98 -8.57 23.93
C ASP A 245 -5.46 -8.25 24.05
N ALA A 246 -4.60 -9.27 23.90
CA ALA A 246 -3.15 -9.14 24.00
C ALA A 246 -2.41 -9.20 22.64
N HIS A 247 -3.13 -9.38 21.53
CA HIS A 247 -2.52 -9.55 20.21
C HIS A 247 -2.73 -8.29 19.35
N PRO A 248 -1.73 -7.85 18.56
CA PRO A 248 -1.86 -6.68 17.69
C PRO A 248 -3.09 -6.62 16.78
N TYR A 249 -3.65 -7.77 16.43
CA TYR A 249 -4.89 -7.86 15.65
C TYR A 249 -6.09 -7.21 16.33
N GLY A 250 -6.07 -7.07 17.66
CA GLY A 250 -7.10 -6.38 18.44
C GLY A 250 -7.03 -4.87 18.30
N TRP A 251 -5.91 -4.32 17.80
CA TRP A 251 -5.78 -2.90 17.63
C TRP A 251 -6.68 -2.40 16.49
N ALA A 252 -7.31 -1.27 16.74
CA ALA A 252 -8.42 -0.78 15.96
C ALA A 252 -8.24 0.72 15.73
N HIS A 253 -7.42 1.08 14.72
CA HIS A 253 -7.15 2.45 14.24
C HIS A 253 -7.51 3.54 15.26
N TRP A 254 -6.60 3.81 16.20
CA TRP A 254 -6.84 4.85 17.20
C TRP A 254 -6.64 6.22 16.55
N PHE A 255 -7.69 7.05 16.56
CA PHE A 255 -7.61 8.41 15.99
C PHE A 255 -6.49 9.24 16.63
N SER A 256 -6.18 9.00 17.91
CA SER A 256 -5.07 9.64 18.62
C SER A 256 -3.70 9.33 18.03
N ASP A 257 -3.50 8.13 17.50
CA ASP A 257 -2.21 7.69 16.96
C ASP A 257 -2.03 8.29 15.56
N LEU A 258 -3.09 8.29 14.75
CA LEU A 258 -3.07 8.88 13.40
C LEU A 258 -2.82 10.40 13.42
N THR A 259 -3.43 11.13 14.36
CA THR A 259 -3.26 12.60 14.45
C THR A 259 -1.87 12.99 14.94
N ARG A 260 -1.23 12.14 15.74
CA ARG A 260 0.13 12.38 16.28
C ARG A 260 1.25 11.82 15.41
N ALA A 261 0.92 11.03 14.40
CA ALA A 261 1.90 10.37 13.56
C ALA A 261 2.84 11.37 12.86
N THR A 262 4.10 11.00 12.75
CA THR A 262 5.15 11.78 12.07
C THR A 262 5.67 11.04 10.84
N ARG A 263 6.36 11.72 9.92
CA ARG A 263 7.00 11.02 8.78
C ARG A 263 8.06 10.03 9.26
N GLU A 264 8.74 10.34 10.36
CA GLU A 264 9.74 9.47 10.97
C GLU A 264 9.14 8.11 11.37
N ASP A 265 7.96 8.10 12.00
CA ASP A 265 7.27 6.84 12.36
C ASP A 265 6.99 5.97 11.12
N HIS A 266 6.65 6.59 9.99
CA HIS A 266 6.41 5.87 8.73
C HIS A 266 7.72 5.40 8.10
N TRP A 267 8.80 6.18 8.23
CA TRP A 267 10.12 5.77 7.78
C TRP A 267 10.62 4.55 8.55
N GLU A 268 10.36 4.46 9.85
CA GLU A 268 10.71 3.26 10.63
C GLU A 268 10.02 2.01 10.09
N ILE A 269 8.71 2.09 9.82
CA ILE A 269 7.93 0.99 9.23
C ILE A 269 8.46 0.67 7.82
N PHE A 270 8.67 1.69 7.00
CA PHE A 270 9.11 1.52 5.62
C PHE A 270 10.48 0.81 5.55
N HIS A 271 11.48 1.30 6.28
CA HIS A 271 12.83 0.70 6.26
C HIS A 271 12.84 -0.71 6.83
N LYS A 272 11.99 -1.00 7.82
CA LYS A 272 11.95 -2.32 8.45
C LYS A 272 11.26 -3.38 7.57
N TYR A 273 10.19 -3.01 6.86
CA TYR A 273 9.33 -3.99 6.20
C TYR A 273 9.38 -3.96 4.66
N PHE A 274 9.73 -2.83 4.04
CA PHE A 274 9.82 -2.71 2.58
C PHE A 274 11.21 -3.10 2.08
N ILE A 275 11.67 -4.28 2.49
CA ILE A 275 12.91 -4.89 1.99
C ILE A 275 12.58 -5.94 0.92
N PRO A 276 13.46 -6.16 -0.08
CA PRO A 276 13.23 -7.13 -1.14
C PRO A 276 12.89 -8.54 -0.64
N GLN A 277 13.58 -9.02 0.41
CA GLN A 277 13.40 -10.35 1.00
C GLN A 277 12.03 -10.54 1.66
N ASN A 278 11.35 -9.43 1.98
CA ASN A 278 10.04 -9.41 2.62
C ASN A 278 8.90 -9.11 1.61
N THR A 279 9.22 -9.17 0.31
CA THR A 279 8.33 -8.78 -0.78
C THR A 279 8.15 -9.93 -1.78
N VAL A 280 6.92 -10.12 -2.26
CA VAL A 280 6.58 -11.08 -3.31
C VAL A 280 5.81 -10.37 -4.43
N LEU A 281 6.35 -10.41 -5.65
CA LEU A 281 5.65 -9.93 -6.83
C LEU A 281 4.98 -11.08 -7.56
N VAL A 282 3.67 -10.97 -7.80
CA VAL A 282 2.90 -11.97 -8.55
C VAL A 282 2.46 -11.35 -9.88
N GLY A 283 2.97 -11.89 -10.98
CA GLY A 283 2.66 -11.42 -12.33
C GLY A 283 1.98 -12.48 -13.18
N ARG A 284 0.83 -12.16 -13.78
CA ARG A 284 0.25 -12.93 -14.88
C ARG A 284 0.64 -12.25 -16.19
N ARG A 285 1.26 -12.96 -17.15
CA ARG A 285 1.84 -12.33 -18.37
C ARG A 285 1.70 -13.19 -19.63
N ALA A 286 1.52 -12.60 -20.82
CA ALA A 286 1.75 -13.28 -22.10
C ALA A 286 3.25 -13.38 -22.48
N ALA A 287 3.74 -14.58 -22.81
CA ALA A 287 5.17 -14.91 -23.05
C ALA A 287 5.63 -14.72 -24.53
N PRO A 288 6.95 -14.77 -24.88
CA PRO A 288 8.13 -15.06 -24.03
C PRO A 288 9.38 -14.13 -24.14
N ARG A 289 10.13 -14.10 -23.01
CA ARG A 289 11.58 -13.80 -22.72
C ARG A 289 12.32 -12.54 -23.25
N PRO A 290 13.31 -12.01 -22.48
CA PRO A 290 13.79 -12.44 -21.16
C PRO A 290 13.17 -11.62 -20.02
N ALA A 291 12.04 -12.10 -19.48
CA ALA A 291 11.29 -11.41 -18.42
C ALA A 291 12.12 -11.24 -17.14
N PHE A 292 12.84 -12.29 -16.73
CA PHE A 292 13.57 -12.30 -15.47
C PHE A 292 14.82 -11.43 -15.52
N ALA A 293 15.54 -11.37 -16.65
CA ALA A 293 16.67 -10.45 -16.80
C ALA A 293 16.19 -8.98 -16.73
N LEU A 294 15.04 -8.68 -17.34
CA LEU A 294 14.44 -7.34 -17.27
C LEU A 294 13.96 -7.02 -15.84
N LEU A 295 13.33 -7.98 -15.15
CA LEU A 295 12.93 -7.84 -13.75
C LEU A 295 14.14 -7.61 -12.85
N ASN A 296 15.19 -8.42 -13.01
CA ASN A 296 16.42 -8.28 -12.23
C ASN A 296 17.03 -6.90 -12.46
N ARG A 297 17.24 -6.50 -13.73
CA ARG A 297 17.80 -5.19 -14.08
C ARG A 297 17.04 -4.01 -13.47
N ASN A 298 15.71 -4.08 -13.38
CA ASN A 298 14.88 -2.93 -12.95
C ASN A 298 14.47 -2.97 -11.48
N LEU A 299 14.51 -4.13 -10.81
CA LEU A 299 14.01 -4.29 -9.44
C LEU A 299 15.09 -4.76 -8.45
N SER A 300 16.32 -5.01 -8.91
CA SER A 300 17.45 -5.36 -8.03
C SER A 300 18.17 -4.15 -7.43
N GLY A 301 17.71 -2.92 -7.68
CA GLY A 301 18.41 -1.67 -7.32
C GLY A 301 18.52 -1.41 -5.82
N ARG A 302 17.53 -1.83 -5.03
CA ARG A 302 17.56 -1.75 -3.57
C ARG A 302 18.22 -3.00 -2.98
N SER A 303 19.36 -2.83 -2.30
CA SER A 303 19.91 -3.83 -1.38
C SER A 303 19.25 -3.68 -0.01
N GLY A 304 18.98 -4.81 0.65
CA GLY A 304 18.39 -4.85 1.99
C GLY A 304 19.30 -4.29 3.08
#